data_AF-A0A8H3CE80-F1
#
_entry.id   AF-A0A8H3CE80-F1
#
_cell.length_a   1.000
_cell.length_b   1.000
_cell.length_c   1.000
_cell.angle_alpha   90.00
_cell.angle_beta   90.00
_cell.angle_gamma   90.00
#
_symmetry.space_group_name_H-M   'P 1'
#
loop_
_entity.id
_entity.type
_entity.pdbx_description
1 polymer ?
#
loop_
_entity_poly.entity_id
_entity_poly.type
_entity_poly.pdbx_seq_one_letter_code
_entity_poly.pdbx_strand_id
1 'polypeptide(L)'
;MLLYTVSASAMTWYKYSLSFALHRLAQSGTGVLSIPQALSSALEDAGRRVFDHESYFNEMYAGVHPPHPDPLFVYNGYLTALTNLLKLVSHPAHRHSHSHTYMEIKGHLQSILLIVHSRCTSQIPLGLAKDREWHLFLADFAKVLKP
;
A
#
# COMPACT_ATOMS: atom_id res chain seq x y z
N MET A 1 9.84 -7.37 -29.06
CA MET A 1 9.39 -6.37 -28.08
C MET A 1 10.25 -6.57 -26.84
N LEU A 2 11.29 -5.76 -26.68
CA LEU A 2 12.19 -5.82 -25.52
C LEU A 2 11.46 -5.18 -24.35
N LEU A 3 10.92 -6.00 -23.44
CA LEU A 3 10.43 -5.52 -22.15
C LEU A 3 11.67 -5.12 -21.34
N TYR A 4 12.05 -3.84 -21.44
CA TYR A 4 12.93 -3.23 -20.45
C TYR A 4 12.18 -3.27 -19.13
N THR A 5 12.47 -4.25 -18.29
CA THR A 5 11.99 -4.30 -16.92
C THR A 5 12.73 -3.22 -16.14
N VAL A 6 12.20 -2.00 -16.20
CA VAL A 6 12.62 -0.94 -15.29
C VAL A 6 12.33 -1.45 -13.89
N SER A 7 13.37 -1.61 -13.08
CA SER A 7 13.20 -1.98 -11.67
C SER A 7 12.19 -1.03 -11.02
N ALA A 8 11.27 -1.55 -10.21
CA ALA A 8 10.32 -0.75 -9.43
C ALA A 8 11.02 0.42 -8.72
N SER A 9 12.20 0.17 -8.15
CA SER A 9 13.04 1.17 -7.47
C SER A 9 13.49 2.34 -8.35
N ALA A 10 13.52 2.17 -9.67
CA ALA A 10 13.90 3.20 -10.63
C ALA A 10 12.71 4.07 -11.08
N MET A 11 11.48 3.69 -10.75
CA MET A 11 10.28 4.46 -11.11
C MET A 11 10.00 5.54 -10.04
N THR A 12 9.89 6.81 -10.45
CA THR A 12 9.68 7.92 -9.50
C THR A 12 8.38 7.77 -8.69
N TRP A 13 7.33 7.21 -9.28
CA TRP A 13 6.05 6.98 -8.60
C TRP A 13 6.17 5.95 -7.46
N TYR A 14 7.06 4.96 -7.61
CA TYR A 14 7.23 3.87 -6.64
C TYR A 14 7.73 4.38 -5.29
N LYS A 15 8.60 5.40 -5.27
CA LYS A 15 9.07 6.00 -4.01
C LYS A 15 7.93 6.54 -3.13
N TYR A 16 6.81 6.90 -3.75
CA TYR A 16 5.64 7.47 -3.10
C TYR A 16 4.41 6.57 -3.22
N SER A 17 4.64 5.25 -3.36
CA SER A 17 3.59 4.26 -3.50
C SER A 17 3.34 3.50 -2.19
N LEU A 18 2.13 2.94 -2.08
CA LEU A 18 1.77 2.11 -0.93
C LEU A 18 2.56 0.80 -0.94
N SER A 19 2.82 0.23 -2.12
CA SER A 19 3.64 -0.98 -2.24
C SER A 19 5.03 -0.78 -1.65
N PHE A 20 5.66 0.38 -1.89
CA PHE A 20 6.95 0.71 -1.31
C PHE A 20 6.88 0.92 0.20
N ALA A 21 5.84 1.58 0.71
CA ALA A 21 5.66 1.75 2.15
C ALA A 21 5.49 0.39 2.87
N LEU A 22 4.71 -0.53 2.31
CA LEU A 22 4.53 -1.89 2.81
C LEU A 22 5.84 -2.68 2.78
N HIS A 23 6.57 -2.61 1.67
CA HIS A 23 7.88 -3.24 1.53
C HIS A 23 8.87 -2.73 2.59
N ARG A 24 8.92 -1.42 2.80
CA ARG A 24 9.77 -0.81 3.83
C ARG A 24 9.38 -1.27 5.24
N LEU A 25 8.10 -1.39 5.54
CA LEU A 25 7.64 -1.88 6.84
C LEU A 25 8.03 -3.35 7.06
N ALA A 26 7.85 -4.21 6.06
CA ALA A 26 8.30 -5.59 6.12
C ALA A 26 9.80 -5.70 6.43
N GLN A 27 10.62 -4.87 5.75
CA GLN A 27 12.06 -4.85 5.97
C GLN A 27 12.48 -4.18 7.28
N SER A 28 11.74 -3.19 7.78
CA SER A 28 12.04 -2.51 9.05
C SER A 28 11.90 -3.45 10.25
N GLY A 29 11.16 -4.56 10.08
CA GLY A 29 11.05 -5.67 11.02
C GLY A 29 12.34 -6.48 11.23
N THR A 30 13.40 -6.23 10.45
CA THR A 30 14.70 -6.89 10.60
C THR A 30 15.66 -6.15 11.57
N GLY A 31 15.20 -5.03 12.18
CA GLY A 31 15.96 -4.19 13.10
C GLY A 31 15.54 -4.29 14.59
N VAL A 32 15.57 -3.16 15.31
CA VAL A 32 15.44 -3.04 16.79
C VAL A 32 14.07 -3.48 17.34
N LEU A 33 13.01 -3.47 16.52
CA LEU A 33 11.68 -3.98 16.85
C LEU A 33 11.32 -5.13 15.91
N SER A 34 11.64 -6.35 16.32
CA SER A 34 11.29 -7.55 15.58
C SER A 34 9.77 -7.73 15.53
N ILE A 35 9.16 -7.52 14.37
CA ILE A 35 7.75 -7.88 14.16
C ILE A 35 7.61 -9.39 13.95
N PRO A 36 6.45 -10.00 14.26
CA PRO A 36 6.23 -11.41 14.00
C PRO A 36 6.44 -11.75 12.51
N GLN A 37 7.09 -12.88 12.22
CA GLN A 37 7.34 -13.33 10.85
C GLN A 37 6.07 -13.37 10.00
N ALA A 38 4.95 -13.80 10.60
CA ALA A 38 3.65 -13.81 9.93
C ALA A 38 3.20 -12.42 9.47
N LEU A 39 3.48 -11.38 10.25
CA LEU A 39 3.19 -9.99 9.87
C LEU A 39 4.13 -9.50 8.78
N SER A 40 5.44 -9.79 8.89
CA SER A 40 6.42 -9.43 7.87
C SER A 40 6.05 -10.03 6.51
N SER A 41 5.80 -11.34 6.44
CA SER A 41 5.40 -12.02 5.20
C SER A 41 4.06 -11.52 4.65
N ALA A 42 3.10 -11.16 5.51
CA ALA A 42 1.84 -10.57 5.07
C ALA A 42 2.02 -9.16 4.49
N LEU A 43 2.93 -8.36 5.05
CA LEU A 43 3.30 -7.04 4.51
C LEU A 43 3.99 -7.17 3.14
N GLU A 44 4.87 -8.15 2.96
CA GLU A 44 5.53 -8.43 1.67
C GLU A 44 4.51 -8.86 0.60
N ASP A 45 3.63 -9.81 0.91
CA ASP A 45 2.61 -10.28 -0.03
C ASP A 45 1.64 -9.16 -0.42
N ALA A 46 1.18 -8.38 0.57
CA ALA A 46 0.35 -7.21 0.31
C ALA A 46 1.09 -6.17 -0.54
N GLY A 47 2.36 -5.89 -0.23
CA GLY A 47 3.20 -4.96 -0.98
C GLY A 47 3.33 -5.35 -2.45
N ARG A 48 3.53 -6.65 -2.74
CA ARG A 48 3.58 -7.16 -4.12
C ARG A 48 2.25 -7.00 -4.86
N ARG A 49 1.13 -7.39 -4.24
CA ARG A 49 -0.20 -7.26 -4.87
C ARG A 49 -0.56 -5.79 -5.13
N VAL A 50 -0.20 -4.91 -4.19
CA VAL A 50 -0.38 -3.47 -4.35
C VAL A 50 0.49 -2.95 -5.50
N PHE A 51 1.72 -3.44 -5.64
CA PHE A 51 2.61 -3.05 -6.73
C PHE A 51 2.04 -3.42 -8.11
N ASP A 52 1.49 -4.62 -8.25
CA ASP A 52 0.88 -5.07 -9.50
C ASP A 52 -0.30 -4.17 -9.89
N HIS A 53 -1.17 -3.85 -8.92
CA HIS A 53 -2.29 -2.92 -9.12
C HIS A 53 -1.81 -1.49 -9.42
N GLU A 54 -0.80 -1.01 -8.70
CA GLU A 54 -0.22 0.32 -8.90
C GLU A 54 0.42 0.47 -10.26
N SER A 55 1.15 -0.54 -10.72
CA SER A 55 1.76 -0.57 -12.05
C SER A 55 0.68 -0.53 -13.13
N TYR A 56 -0.36 -1.35 -13.00
CA TYR A 56 -1.46 -1.37 -13.97
C TYR A 56 -2.17 -0.03 -14.08
N PHE A 57 -2.53 0.60 -12.95
CA PHE A 57 -3.17 1.92 -13.04
C PHE A 57 -2.23 2.99 -13.57
N ASN A 58 -0.94 2.95 -13.23
CA ASN A 58 0.03 3.92 -13.77
C ASN A 58 0.14 3.81 -15.28
N GLU A 59 0.13 2.59 -15.84
CA GLU A 59 0.08 2.36 -17.28
C GLU A 59 -1.21 2.93 -17.91
N MET A 60 -2.37 2.76 -17.27
CA MET A 60 -3.62 3.40 -17.73
C MET A 60 -3.53 4.93 -17.76
N TYR A 61 -3.01 5.57 -16.70
CA TYR A 61 -2.87 7.03 -16.64
C TYR A 61 -1.75 7.57 -17.55
N ALA A 62 -0.78 6.74 -17.92
CA ALA A 62 0.22 7.05 -18.94
C ALA A 62 -0.32 6.92 -20.38
N GLY A 63 -1.58 6.49 -20.55
CA GLY A 63 -2.21 6.30 -21.86
C GLY A 63 -1.79 5.02 -22.58
N VAL A 64 -1.16 4.07 -21.88
CA VAL A 64 -0.77 2.76 -22.44
C VAL A 64 -2.01 1.85 -22.57
N HIS A 65 -2.94 1.95 -21.63
CA HIS A 65 -4.21 1.24 -21.61
C HIS A 65 -5.38 2.24 -21.60
N PRO A 66 -6.57 1.85 -22.12
CA PRO A 66 -7.76 2.68 -22.00
C PRO A 66 -8.15 2.89 -20.52
N PRO A 67 -8.80 4.03 -20.18
CA PRO A 67 -9.30 4.27 -18.84
C PRO A 67 -10.30 3.18 -18.41
N HIS A 68 -10.19 2.73 -17.16
CA HIS A 68 -11.14 1.75 -16.61
C HIS A 68 -12.53 2.40 -16.41
N PRO A 69 -13.64 1.75 -16.82
CA PRO A 69 -14.98 2.33 -16.75
C PRO A 69 -15.55 2.42 -15.32
N ASP A 70 -15.09 1.55 -14.41
CA ASP A 70 -15.50 1.58 -12.99
C ASP A 70 -14.74 2.68 -12.21
N PRO A 71 -15.42 3.69 -11.65
CA PRO A 71 -14.80 4.74 -10.84
C PRO A 71 -14.21 4.20 -9.52
N LEU A 72 -14.66 3.04 -9.04
CA LEU A 72 -14.14 2.38 -7.84
C LEU A 72 -13.01 1.39 -8.13
N PHE A 73 -12.58 1.24 -9.38
CA PHE A 73 -11.54 0.28 -9.77
C PHE A 73 -10.28 0.39 -8.92
N VAL A 74 -9.78 1.62 -8.72
CA VAL A 74 -8.57 1.86 -7.94
C VAL A 74 -8.77 1.42 -6.49
N TYR A 75 -9.89 1.78 -5.87
CA TYR A 75 -10.25 1.39 -4.51
C TYR A 75 -10.38 -0.14 -4.37
N ASN A 76 -11.10 -0.79 -5.27
CA ASN A 76 -11.34 -2.23 -5.25
C ASN A 76 -10.04 -3.02 -5.38
N GLY A 77 -9.10 -2.55 -6.21
CA GLY A 77 -7.79 -3.19 -6.32
C GLY A 77 -6.94 -3.05 -5.05
N TYR A 78 -6.90 -1.88 -4.41
CA TYR A 78 -6.24 -1.72 -3.11
C TYR A 78 -6.91 -2.58 -2.02
N LEU A 79 -8.24 -2.57 -1.93
CA LEU A 79 -8.98 -3.39 -0.98
C LEU A 79 -8.65 -4.88 -1.15
N THR A 80 -8.67 -5.36 -2.39
CA THR A 80 -8.35 -6.75 -2.73
C THR A 80 -6.90 -7.08 -2.36
N ALA A 81 -5.95 -6.23 -2.72
CA ALA A 81 -4.53 -6.43 -2.44
C ALA A 81 -4.22 -6.46 -0.93
N LEU A 82 -4.93 -5.65 -0.13
CA LEU A 82 -4.73 -5.52 1.31
C LEU A 82 -5.56 -6.51 2.14
N THR A 83 -6.52 -7.23 1.55
CA THR A 83 -7.51 -8.03 2.27
C THR A 83 -6.88 -9.04 3.25
N ASN A 84 -5.83 -9.75 2.83
CA ASN A 84 -5.20 -10.75 3.70
C ASN A 84 -4.47 -10.11 4.88
N LEU A 85 -3.77 -9.00 4.63
CA LEU A 85 -3.11 -8.23 5.68
C LEU A 85 -4.15 -7.67 6.66
N LEU A 86 -5.26 -7.11 6.18
CA LEU A 86 -6.36 -6.61 7.00
C LEU A 86 -6.98 -7.69 7.89
N LYS A 87 -7.20 -8.89 7.35
CA LYS A 87 -7.67 -10.05 8.13
C LYS A 87 -6.69 -10.42 9.24
N LEU A 88 -5.40 -10.48 8.91
CA LEU A 88 -4.35 -10.78 9.88
C LEU A 88 -4.31 -9.74 11.00
N VAL A 89 -4.22 -8.45 10.65
CA VAL A 89 -4.09 -7.38 11.67
C VAL A 89 -5.37 -7.16 12.48
N SER A 90 -6.52 -7.64 11.99
CA SER A 90 -7.79 -7.59 12.71
C SER A 90 -8.02 -8.80 13.63
N HIS A 91 -7.17 -9.83 13.56
CA HIS A 91 -7.42 -11.07 14.28
C HIS A 91 -7.16 -10.90 15.80
N PRO A 92 -8.12 -11.25 16.69
CA PRO A 92 -8.02 -11.00 18.13
C PRO A 92 -6.82 -11.68 18.80
N ALA A 93 -6.34 -12.79 18.24
CA ALA A 93 -5.26 -13.60 18.80
C ALA A 93 -3.90 -12.88 18.84
N HIS A 94 -3.71 -11.81 18.07
CA HIS A 94 -2.43 -11.08 18.00
C HIS A 94 -2.30 -9.92 19.01
N ARG A 95 -3.21 -9.85 20.00
CA ARG A 95 -3.31 -8.72 20.95
C ARG A 95 -2.38 -8.78 22.18
N HIS A 96 -1.46 -9.75 22.28
CA HIS A 96 -0.76 -10.00 23.54
C HIS A 96 0.67 -9.44 23.65
N SER A 97 1.44 -9.38 22.57
CA SER A 97 2.85 -8.88 22.61
C SER A 97 3.19 -7.81 21.57
N HIS A 98 2.40 -7.69 20.50
CA HIS A 98 2.59 -6.70 19.43
C HIS A 98 1.28 -5.95 19.10
N SER A 99 0.36 -5.90 20.06
CA SER A 99 -0.99 -5.34 19.85
C SER A 99 -0.96 -3.93 19.31
N HIS A 100 -0.06 -3.09 19.82
CA HIS A 100 0.12 -1.72 19.37
C HIS A 100 0.43 -1.66 17.87
N THR A 101 1.48 -2.35 17.43
CA THR A 101 1.89 -2.41 16.03
C THR A 101 0.78 -2.92 15.11
N TYR A 102 0.07 -3.98 15.52
CA TYR A 102 -1.05 -4.51 14.74
C TYR A 102 -2.20 -3.50 14.64
N MET A 103 -2.52 -2.79 15.73
CA MET A 103 -3.55 -1.74 15.74
C MET A 103 -3.16 -0.54 14.90
N GLU A 104 -1.91 -0.08 14.97
CA GLU A 104 -1.42 1.03 14.15
C GLU A 104 -1.45 0.68 12.67
N ILE A 105 -0.88 -0.46 12.28
CA ILE A 105 -0.93 -0.92 10.88
C ILE A 105 -2.38 -1.01 10.42
N LYS A 106 -3.28 -1.61 11.22
CA LYS A 106 -4.70 -1.66 10.89
C LYS A 106 -5.29 -0.26 10.68
N GLY A 107 -5.06 0.67 11.61
CA GLY A 107 -5.59 2.04 11.53
C GLY A 107 -5.09 2.77 10.30
N HIS A 108 -3.81 2.63 9.95
CA HIS A 108 -3.25 3.21 8.74
C HIS A 108 -3.84 2.61 7.46
N LEU A 109 -3.96 1.28 7.37
CA LEU A 109 -4.56 0.63 6.21
C LEU A 109 -6.01 1.04 6.00
N GLN A 110 -6.79 1.16 7.08
CA GLN A 110 -8.17 1.65 7.01
C GLN A 110 -8.25 3.11 6.55
N SER A 111 -7.34 3.95 7.03
CA SER A 111 -7.25 5.36 6.63
C SER A 111 -6.84 5.50 5.16
N ILE A 112 -5.88 4.71 4.68
CA ILE A 112 -5.50 4.63 3.26
C ILE A 112 -6.70 4.29 2.40
N LEU A 113 -7.44 3.23 2.76
CA LEU A 113 -8.62 2.80 2.01
C LEU A 113 -9.70 3.88 2.00
N LEU A 114 -9.89 4.59 3.12
CA LEU A 114 -10.85 5.69 3.21
C LEU A 114 -10.44 6.87 2.30
N ILE A 115 -9.17 7.24 2.28
CA ILE A 115 -8.64 8.31 1.40
C ILE A 115 -8.86 7.91 -0.06
N VAL A 116 -8.45 6.71 -0.47
CA VAL A 116 -8.63 6.24 -1.85
C VAL A 116 -10.10 6.22 -2.22
N HIS A 117 -10.97 5.68 -1.36
CA HIS A 117 -12.41 5.64 -1.59
C HIS A 117 -13.00 7.06 -1.79
N SER A 118 -12.65 8.01 -0.92
CA SER A 118 -13.09 9.40 -1.02
C SER A 118 -12.64 10.05 -2.33
N ARG A 119 -11.40 9.80 -2.77
CA ARG A 119 -10.88 10.34 -4.02
C ARG A 119 -11.56 9.73 -5.25
N CYS A 120 -11.74 8.41 -5.27
CA CYS A 120 -12.48 7.70 -6.33
C CYS A 120 -13.92 8.23 -6.48
N THR A 121 -14.62 8.42 -5.35
CA THR A 121 -16.02 8.88 -5.33
C THR A 121 -16.17 10.36 -5.72
N SER A 122 -15.13 11.17 -5.52
CA SER A 122 -15.14 12.59 -5.88
C SER A 122 -14.86 12.87 -7.37
N GLN A 123 -14.65 11.83 -8.20
CA GLN A 123 -14.28 11.93 -9.64
C GLN A 123 -13.05 12.81 -9.92
N ILE A 124 -12.25 13.11 -8.90
CA ILE A 124 -10.97 13.80 -9.08
C ILE A 124 -10.03 12.78 -9.70
N PRO A 125 -9.32 13.10 -10.80
CA PRO A 125 -8.30 12.21 -11.34
C PRO A 125 -7.34 11.83 -10.21
N LEU A 126 -7.16 10.53 -9.97
CA LEU A 126 -6.29 10.02 -8.91
C LEU A 126 -4.83 10.25 -9.31
N GLY A 127 -4.38 11.49 -9.24
CA GLY A 127 -2.98 11.87 -9.29
C GLY A 127 -2.29 11.54 -7.98
N LEU A 128 -2.47 10.33 -7.44
CA LEU A 128 -1.95 9.92 -6.13
C LEU A 128 -0.44 10.14 -6.03
N ALA A 129 0.31 9.90 -7.11
CA ALA A 129 1.75 10.15 -7.19
C ALA A 129 2.15 11.64 -7.18
N LYS A 130 1.18 12.55 -7.23
CA LYS A 130 1.33 14.01 -7.06
C LYS A 130 0.52 14.53 -5.87
N ASP A 131 -0.25 13.67 -5.20
CA ASP A 131 -1.09 14.05 -4.06
C ASP A 131 -0.20 14.15 -2.81
N ARG A 132 -0.07 15.38 -2.32
CA ARG A 132 0.76 15.68 -1.14
C ARG A 132 0.23 14.99 0.11
N GLU A 133 -1.09 14.92 0.29
CA GLU A 133 -1.70 14.28 1.46
C GLU A 133 -1.43 12.78 1.44
N TRP A 134 -1.53 12.16 0.26
CA TRP A 134 -1.15 10.76 0.05
C TRP A 134 0.31 10.50 0.41
N HIS A 135 1.23 11.33 -0.07
CA HIS A 135 2.67 11.19 0.22
C HIS A 135 2.97 11.33 1.71
N LEU A 136 2.36 12.32 2.38
CA LEU A 136 2.53 12.52 3.82
C LEU A 136 2.00 11.32 4.61
N PHE A 137 0.84 10.80 4.22
CA PHE A 137 0.25 9.63 4.86
C PHE A 137 1.15 8.39 4.73
N LEU A 138 1.66 8.11 3.54
CA LEU A 138 2.57 6.98 3.31
C LEU A 138 3.90 7.13 4.05
N ALA A 139 4.42 8.35 4.13
CA ALA A 139 5.64 8.63 4.88
C ALA A 139 5.46 8.41 6.39
N ASP A 140 4.26 8.68 6.91
CA ASP A 140 3.88 8.41 8.30
C ASP A 140 3.71 6.90 8.53
N PHE A 141 2.97 6.22 7.64
CA PHE A 141 2.79 4.78 7.69
C PHE A 141 4.12 4.02 7.68
N ALA A 142 5.09 4.43 6.86
CA ALA A 142 6.43 3.82 6.83
C ALA A 142 7.27 4.03 8.10
N LYS A 143 6.77 4.81 9.07
CA LYS A 143 7.41 5.05 10.37
C LYS A 143 6.73 4.32 11.53
N VAL A 144 5.65 3.57 11.30
CA VAL A 144 4.94 2.81 12.36
C VAL A 144 5.86 1.90 13.18
N LEU A 145 7.00 1.50 12.63
CA LEU A 145 8.00 0.65 13.32
C LEU A 145 9.23 1.42 13.84
N LYS A 146 9.19 2.77 13.84
CA LYS A 146 10.27 3.61 14.36
C LYS A 146 9.86 4.23 15.70
N PRO A 147 10.75 4.21 16.70
CA PRO A 147 10.51 4.83 17.99
C PRO A 147 10.39 6.36 17.89
#